data_AF-N8RL98-F1
#
_entry.id   AF-N8RL98-F1
#
_cell.length_a   1.000
_cell.length_b   1.000
_cell.length_c   1.000
_cell.angle_alpha   90.00
_cell.angle_beta   90.00
_cell.angle_gamma   90.00
#
_symmetry.space_group_name_H-M   'P 1'
#
loop_
_entity.id
_entity.type
_entity.pdbx_description
1 polymer ?
#
loop_
_entity_poly.entity_id
_entity_poly.type
_entity_poly.pdbx_seq_one_letter_code
_entity_poly.pdbx_strand_id
1 'polypeptide(L)'
;MNILSSLLLISITAITLTGCASKSEREFVKGCKMGGADSSTCECVYEKIEDQYGADRLEEKFYIISQTQEFQEEIVRYGMQCMKE
;
A
#
# COMPACT_ATOMS: atom_id res chain seq x y z
N MET A 1 -42.47 -8.79 -12.62
CA MET A 1 -42.22 -7.38 -12.94
C MET A 1 -42.30 -6.60 -11.63
N ASN A 2 -41.27 -5.98 -11.07
CA ASN A 2 -39.99 -5.59 -11.64
C ASN A 2 -38.98 -5.19 -10.53
N ILE A 3 -37.70 -5.48 -10.82
CA ILE A 3 -36.50 -4.64 -10.61
C ILE A 3 -35.91 -4.35 -9.21
N LEU A 4 -35.56 -5.35 -8.40
CA LEU A 4 -34.43 -5.17 -7.46
C LEU A 4 -33.46 -6.37 -7.42
N SER A 5 -33.47 -7.19 -8.47
CA SER A 5 -32.30 -7.97 -8.87
C SER A 5 -31.30 -7.02 -9.54
N SER A 6 -30.39 -6.42 -8.77
CA SER A 6 -29.07 -5.93 -9.24
C SER A 6 -28.38 -5.21 -8.10
N LEU A 7 -27.50 -5.93 -7.39
CA LEU A 7 -26.25 -5.49 -6.76
C LEU A 7 -25.91 -6.52 -5.68
N LEU A 8 -25.82 -7.76 -6.13
CA LEU A 8 -25.02 -8.79 -5.50
C LEU A 8 -23.56 -8.31 -5.53
N LEU A 9 -22.92 -8.33 -4.35
CA LEU A 9 -21.48 -8.51 -4.13
C LEU A 9 -20.65 -7.28 -4.57
N ILE A 10 -19.96 -6.56 -3.69
CA ILE A 10 -18.81 -7.03 -2.93
C ILE A 10 -18.74 -6.20 -1.65
N SER A 11 -19.02 -6.82 -0.51
CA SER A 11 -18.57 -6.30 0.78
C SER A 11 -17.05 -6.47 0.80
N ILE A 12 -16.29 -5.39 0.57
CA ILE A 12 -14.85 -5.38 0.81
C ILE A 12 -14.70 -5.43 2.33
N THR A 13 -14.64 -6.64 2.88
CA THR A 13 -14.08 -6.87 4.21
C THR A 13 -12.64 -6.37 4.16
N ALA A 14 -12.42 -5.15 4.62
CA ALA A 14 -11.12 -4.70 5.06
C ALA A 14 -10.75 -5.58 6.26
N ILE A 15 -10.14 -6.73 5.97
CA ILE A 15 -9.48 -7.54 6.98
C ILE A 15 -8.26 -6.71 7.37
N THR A 16 -8.41 -5.84 8.37
CA THR A 16 -7.26 -5.24 9.03
C THR A 16 -6.61 -6.35 9.85
N LEU A 17 -5.84 -7.20 9.17
CA LEU A 17 -4.84 -8.03 9.82
C LEU A 17 -3.90 -7.01 10.47
N THR A 18 -4.07 -6.77 11.77
CA THR A 18 -3.04 -6.11 12.57
C THR A 18 -1.89 -7.11 12.71
N GLY A 19 -1.19 -7.36 11.61
CA GLY A 19 0.08 -8.05 11.60
C GLY A 19 1.08 -7.20 12.35
N CYS A 20 2.02 -7.83 13.05
CA CYS A 20 3.20 -7.08 13.47
C CYS A 20 3.84 -6.50 12.21
N ALA A 21 3.97 -5.17 12.16
CA ALA A 21 4.59 -4.51 11.02
C ALA A 21 5.95 -5.13 10.71
N SER A 22 6.28 -5.31 9.44
CA SER A 22 7.58 -5.85 9.04
C SER A 22 8.69 -4.82 9.31
N LYS A 23 9.97 -5.23 9.22
CA LYS A 23 11.07 -4.26 9.31
C LYS A 23 11.04 -3.28 8.14
N SER A 24 10.76 -3.77 6.93
CA SER A 24 10.64 -2.95 5.71
C SER A 24 9.52 -1.93 5.83
N GLU A 25 8.36 -2.32 6.35
CA GLU A 25 7.23 -1.42 6.60
C GLU A 25 7.61 -0.30 7.55
N ARG A 26 8.19 -0.63 8.71
CA ARG A 26 8.57 0.38 9.70
C ARG A 26 9.55 1.40 9.14
N GLU A 27 10.57 0.96 8.41
CA GLU A 27 11.56 1.86 7.82
C GLU A 27 10.96 2.70 6.68
N PHE A 28 10.10 2.10 5.85
CA PHE A 28 9.38 2.79 4.80
C PHE A 28 8.48 3.88 5.36
N VAL A 29 7.58 3.53 6.29
CA VAL A 29 6.62 4.46 6.90
C VAL A 29 7.35 5.58 7.64
N LYS A 30 8.44 5.27 8.34
CA LYS A 30 9.27 6.28 8.99
C LYS A 30 9.88 7.25 7.97
N GLY A 31 10.45 6.74 6.87
CA GLY A 31 10.99 7.54 5.78
C GLY A 31 9.94 8.43 5.13
N CYS A 32 8.78 7.86 4.82
CA CYS A 32 7.64 8.55 4.24
C CYS A 32 7.14 9.70 5.14
N LYS A 33 7.02 9.46 6.46
CA LYS A 33 6.63 10.48 7.44
C LYS A 33 7.67 11.60 7.57
N MET A 34 8.96 11.26 7.52
CA MET A 34 10.02 12.28 7.45
C MET A 34 9.94 13.12 6.16
N GLY A 35 9.39 12.55 5.09
CA GLY A 35 9.06 13.26 3.85
C GLY A 35 7.84 14.19 3.94
N GLY A 36 7.11 14.18 5.06
CA GLY A 36 6.01 15.11 5.34
C GLY A 36 4.60 14.55 5.11
N ALA A 37 4.45 13.29 4.70
CA ALA A 37 3.15 12.64 4.61
C ALA A 37 2.65 12.18 5.99
N ASP A 38 1.33 12.11 6.16
CA ASP A 38 0.71 11.58 7.38
C ASP A 38 0.84 10.04 7.46
N SER A 39 0.63 9.49 8.66
CA SER A 39 0.84 8.05 8.90
C SER A 39 -0.10 7.18 8.04
N SER A 40 -1.38 7.55 7.91
CA SER A 40 -2.36 6.81 7.10
C SER A 40 -1.97 6.78 5.62
N THR A 41 -1.53 7.91 5.06
CA THR A 41 -1.02 7.96 3.68
C THR A 41 0.19 7.03 3.52
N CYS A 42 1.15 7.07 4.45
CA CYS A 42 2.35 6.25 4.37
C CYS A 42 2.06 4.74 4.50
N GLU A 43 1.16 4.36 5.38
CA GLU A 43 0.70 2.98 5.57
C GLU A 43 -0.01 2.50 4.30
N CYS A 44 -0.95 3.28 3.76
CA CYS A 44 -1.64 2.97 2.49
C CYS A 44 -0.67 2.76 1.31
N VAL A 45 0.36 3.61 1.19
CA VAL A 45 1.36 3.46 0.12
C VAL A 45 2.15 2.17 0.30
N TYR A 46 2.56 1.86 1.52
CA TYR A 46 3.29 0.63 1.79
C TYR A 46 2.44 -0.60 1.49
N GLU A 47 1.16 -0.63 1.90
CA GLU A 47 0.23 -1.72 1.59
C GLU A 47 0.13 -1.98 0.09
N LYS A 48 -0.05 -0.93 -0.73
CA LYS A 48 -0.14 -1.11 -2.20
C LYS A 48 1.17 -1.63 -2.83
N ILE A 49 2.32 -1.27 -2.26
CA ILE A 49 3.62 -1.78 -2.70
C ILE A 49 3.80 -3.24 -2.25
N GLU A 50 3.39 -3.57 -1.02
CA GLU A 50 3.43 -4.92 -0.49
C GLU A 50 2.53 -5.87 -1.28
N ASP A 51 1.32 -5.43 -1.64
CA ASP A 51 0.42 -6.17 -2.52
C ASP A 51 1.04 -6.46 -3.89
N GLN A 52 1.85 -5.54 -4.41
CA GLN A 52 2.45 -5.68 -5.74
C GLN A 52 3.71 -6.58 -5.73
N TYR A 53 4.59 -6.39 -4.75
CA TYR A 53 5.91 -7.05 -4.74
C TYR A 53 5.95 -8.29 -3.83
N GLY A 54 5.04 -8.38 -2.86
CA GLY A 54 5.02 -9.37 -1.80
C GLY A 54 5.91 -9.00 -0.62
N ALA A 55 5.43 -9.26 0.60
CA ALA A 55 6.12 -8.94 1.85
C ALA A 55 7.55 -9.51 1.91
N ASP A 56 7.72 -10.82 1.65
CA ASP A 56 9.02 -11.49 1.70
C ASP A 56 10.04 -10.86 0.73
N ARG A 57 9.58 -10.50 -0.47
CA ARG A 57 10.44 -9.92 -1.50
C ARG A 57 10.85 -8.51 -1.15
N LEU A 58 9.94 -7.72 -0.55
CA LEU A 58 10.29 -6.41 -0.04
C LEU A 58 11.31 -6.56 1.09
N GLU A 59 11.10 -7.45 2.06
CA GLU A 59 12.04 -7.62 3.16
C GLU A 59 13.47 -7.99 2.67
N GLU A 60 13.58 -8.85 1.66
CA GLU A 60 14.88 -9.27 1.14
C GLU A 60 15.52 -8.32 0.13
N LYS A 61 14.70 -7.67 -0.72
CA LYS A 61 15.16 -6.98 -1.94
C LYS A 61 14.76 -5.51 -2.00
N PHE A 62 14.19 -4.93 -0.94
CA PHE A 62 13.71 -3.55 -0.93
C PHE A 62 14.69 -2.57 -1.57
N TYR A 63 15.96 -2.60 -1.14
CA TYR A 63 16.98 -1.69 -1.67
C TYR A 63 17.17 -1.83 -3.18
N ILE A 64 17.15 -3.05 -3.73
CA ILE A 64 17.35 -3.26 -5.17
C ILE A 64 16.11 -2.80 -5.94
N ILE A 65 14.92 -3.13 -5.43
CA ILE A 65 13.64 -2.73 -6.01
C ILE A 65 13.53 -1.21 -6.01
N SER A 66 13.90 -0.54 -4.91
CA SER A 66 13.76 0.91 -4.78
C SER A 66 14.64 1.72 -5.73
N GLN A 67 15.65 1.12 -6.37
CA GLN A 67 16.49 1.78 -7.38
C GLN A 67 15.90 1.72 -8.79
N THR A 68 14.82 0.97 -9.02
CA THR A 68 14.24 0.85 -10.37
C THR A 68 13.40 2.08 -10.71
N GLN A 69 13.34 2.42 -12.00
CA GLN A 69 12.48 3.50 -12.49
C GLN A 69 10.99 3.18 -12.24
N GLU A 70 10.60 1.92 -12.45
CA GLU A 70 9.24 1.42 -12.20
C GLU A 70 8.79 1.68 -10.75
N PHE A 71 9.64 1.37 -9.78
CA PHE A 71 9.32 1.63 -8.38
C PHE A 71 9.13 3.12 -8.07
N GLN A 72 9.94 4.00 -8.68
CA GLN A 72 9.79 5.45 -8.50
C GLN A 72 8.46 5.96 -9.08
N GLU A 73 8.04 5.45 -10.24
CA GLU A 73 6.75 5.78 -10.85
C GLU A 73 5.58 5.28 -9.99
N GLU A 74 5.72 4.09 -9.40
CA GLU A 74 4.73 3.49 -8.51
C GLU A 74 4.59 4.24 -7.19
N ILE A 75 5.69 4.65 -6.57
CA ILE A 75 5.66 5.48 -5.36
C ILE A 75 4.86 6.76 -5.61
N VAL A 76 5.10 7.43 -6.74
CA VAL A 76 4.35 8.64 -7.11
C VAL A 76 2.89 8.33 -7.36
N ARG A 77 2.59 7.26 -8.12
CA ARG A 77 1.23 6.83 -8.43
C ARG A 77 0.44 6.45 -7.17
N TYR A 78 1.00 5.60 -6.32
CA TYR A 78 0.39 5.16 -5.07
C TYR A 78 0.26 6.30 -4.07
N GLY A 79 1.26 7.18 -3.97
CA GLY A 79 1.15 8.41 -3.18
C GLY A 79 -0.05 9.25 -3.59
N MET A 80 -0.24 9.49 -4.88
CA MET A 80 -1.42 10.22 -5.40
C MET A 80 -2.76 9.51 -5.16
N GLN A 81 -2.77 8.18 -5.11
CA GLN A 81 -3.97 7.40 -4.81
C GLN A 81 -4.31 7.52 -3.32
N CYS A 82 -3.34 7.27 -2.44
CA CYS A 82 -3.53 7.27 -0.99
C CYS A 82 -3.84 8.67 -0.43
N MET A 83 -3.33 9.74 -1.04
CA MET A 83 -3.72 11.11 -0.64
C MET A 83 -5.19 11.45 -0.93
N LYS A 84 -5.89 10.64 -1.73
CA LYS A 84 -7.32 10.84 -2.07
C LYS A 84 -8.25 9.90 -1.31
N GLU A 85 -7.71 8.92 -0.60
CA GLU A 85 -8.46 7.98 0.24
C GLU A 85 -8.76 8.63 1.61
#